data_AF-A0A959RSS0-F1
#
_entry.id   AF-A0A959RSS0-F1
#
_cell.length_a   1.000
_cell.length_b   1.000
_cell.length_c   1.000
_cell.angle_alpha   90.00
_cell.angle_beta   90.00
_cell.angle_gamma   90.00
#
_symmetry.space_group_name_H-M   'P 1'
#
loop_
_entity.id
_entity.type
_entity.pdbx_description
1 polymer ?
#
loop_
_entity_poly.entity_id
_entity_poly.type
_entity_poly.pdbx_seq_one_letter_code
_entity_poly.pdbx_strand_id
1 'polypeptide(L)' 'WLFFFLSEKIKNKFGSMILSIGLSKLAYYVFKFGLLSVVLLEGSLISTPLVIQFIMMFIFSGYIFLIEKK' A
#
# COMPACT_ATOMS: atom_id res chain seq x y z
N TRP A 1 -7.11 -8.31 2.11
CA TRP A 1 -7.89 -8.03 3.33
C TRP A 1 -8.11 -6.53 3.55
N LEU A 2 -7.05 -5.72 3.72
CA LEU A 2 -7.18 -4.29 4.05
C LEU A 2 -8.02 -3.49 3.04
N PHE A 3 -7.85 -3.72 1.74
CA PHE A 3 -8.69 -3.12 0.71
C PHE A 3 -10.19 -3.40 0.93
N PHE A 4 -10.57 -4.67 1.12
CA PHE A 4 -11.97 -5.06 1.33
C PHE A 4 -12.55 -4.38 2.56
N PHE A 5 -11.81 -4.40 3.68
CA PHE A 5 -12.20 -3.71 4.92
C PHE A 5 -12.41 -2.19 4.73
N LEU A 6 -11.51 -1.51 4.00
CA LEU A 6 -11.69 -0.09 3.69
C LEU A 6 -12.82 0.16 2.68
N SER A 7 -13.01 -0.74 1.71
CA SER A 7 -14.06 -0.61 0.70
C SER A 7 -15.48 -0.74 1.27
N GLU A 8 -15.65 -1.45 2.39
CA GLU A 8 -16.93 -1.52 3.11
C GLU A 8 -17.23 -0.23 3.88
N LYS A 9 -16.19 0.50 4.32
CA LYS A 9 -16.34 1.74 5.10
C LYS A 9 -16.32 3.01 4.24
N ILE A 10 -15.68 2.96 3.08
CA ILE A 10 -15.45 4.09 2.20
C ILE A 10 -16.13 3.79 0.85
N LYS A 11 -17.11 4.62 0.49
CA LYS A 11 -17.84 4.50 -0.79
C LYS A 11 -16.94 4.60 -2.02
N ASN A 12 -15.84 5.34 -1.92
CA ASN A 12 -14.88 5.52 -3.01
C ASN A 12 -13.87 4.35 -3.04
N LYS A 13 -14.14 3.33 -3.86
CA LYS A 13 -13.25 2.15 -3.98
C LYS A 13 -11.86 2.48 -4.51
N PHE A 14 -11.74 3.49 -5.37
CA PHE A 14 -10.43 3.98 -5.84
C PHE A 14 -9.60 4.54 -4.68
N GLY A 15 -10.21 5.37 -3.84
CA GLY A 15 -9.60 5.89 -2.62
C GLY A 15 -9.26 4.77 -1.63
N SER A 16 -10.15 3.80 -1.45
CA SER A 16 -9.90 2.61 -0.62
C SER A 16 -8.69 1.80 -1.09
N MET A 17 -8.50 1.68 -2.42
CA MET A 17 -7.35 0.99 -2.98
C MET A 17 -6.05 1.73 -2.69
N ILE A 18 -5.98 3.02 -2.98
CA ILE A 18 -4.80 3.86 -2.68
C ILE A 18 -4.45 3.79 -1.19
N LEU A 19 -5.45 3.99 -0.31
CA LEU A 19 -5.25 3.96 1.13
C LEU A 19 -4.78 2.58 1.59
N SER A 20 -5.34 1.50 1.05
CA SER A 20 -4.92 0.15 1.43
C SER A 20 -3.47 -0.14 1.05
N ILE A 21 -3.02 0.31 -0.12
CA ILE A 21 -1.62 0.17 -0.56
C ILE A 21 -0.70 1.03 0.31
N GLY A 22 -1.08 2.28 0.55
CA GLY A 22 -0.34 3.22 1.39
C GLY A 22 -0.17 2.73 2.83
N LEU A 23 -1.27 2.36 3.48
CA LEU A 23 -1.27 1.85 4.86
C LEU A 23 -0.50 0.54 5.00
N SER A 24 -0.64 -0.38 4.06
CA SER A 24 0.12 -1.65 4.09
C SER A 24 1.62 -1.40 4.02
N LYS A 25 2.06 -0.45 3.18
CA LYS A 25 3.47 -0.06 3.10
C LYS A 25 3.94 0.71 4.33
N LEU A 26 3.14 1.63 4.86
CA LEU A 26 3.46 2.33 6.10
C LEU A 26 3.67 1.34 7.23
N ALA A 27 2.76 0.38 7.41
CA ALA A 27 2.91 -0.69 8.38
C ALA A 27 4.22 -1.46 8.14
N TYR A 28 4.48 -1.91 6.90
CA TYR A 28 5.73 -2.61 6.57
C TYR A 28 6.98 -1.82 6.97
N TYR A 29 7.04 -0.52 6.65
CA TYR A 29 8.20 0.31 6.99
C TYR A 29 8.31 0.62 8.48
N VAL A 30 7.19 0.74 9.21
CA VAL A 30 7.18 0.88 10.67
C VAL A 30 7.73 -0.40 11.33
N PHE A 31 7.24 -1.57 10.91
CA PHE A 31 7.77 -2.85 11.40
C PHE A 31 9.24 -3.03 11.06
N LYS A 32 9.62 -2.74 9.82
CA LYS A 32 11.01 -2.83 9.38
C LYS A 32 11.92 -1.86 10.15
N PHE A 33 11.47 -0.64 10.40
CA PHE A 33 12.19 0.31 11.23
C PHE A 33 12.42 -0.22 12.64
N GLY A 34 11.39 -0.83 13.26
CA GLY A 34 11.53 -1.50 14.55
C GLY A 34 12.57 -2.62 14.52
N LEU A 35 12.55 -3.49 13.51
CA LEU A 35 13.51 -4.58 13.36
C LEU A 35 14.95 -4.11 13.12
N LEU A 36 15.13 -3.05 12.31
CA LEU A 36 16.43 -2.39 12.13
C LEU A 36 16.93 -1.78 13.45
N SER A 37 16.03 -1.17 14.23
CA SER A 37 16.37 -0.53 15.51
C SER A 37 16.80 -1.52 16.58
N VAL A 38 16.32 -2.77 16.52
CA VAL A 38 16.70 -3.87 17.42
C VAL A 38 17.90 -4.68 16.85
N VAL A 39 18.52 -4.22 15.76
CA VAL A 39 19.68 -4.86 15.09
C VAL A 39 19.37 -6.31 14.66
N LEU A 40 18.10 -6.64 14.45
CA LEU A 40 17.66 -7.96 13.96
C LEU A 40 17.84 -8.10 12.45
N LEU A 41 17.89 -6.98 11.73
CA LEU A 41 18.05 -6.91 10.28
C LEU A 41 19.12 -5.88 9.93
N GLU A 42 19.89 -6.17 8.89
CA GLU A 42 20.85 -5.23 8.29
C GLU A 42 20.33 -4.78 6.90
N GLY A 43 20.59 -3.52 6.54
CA GLY A 43 20.27 -2.97 5.21
C GLY A 43 19.56 -1.61 5.22
N SER A 44 19.19 -1.13 4.02
CA SER A 44 18.52 0.17 3.84
C SER A 44 17.04 0.13 4.25
N LEU A 45 16.52 1.23 4.82
CA LEU A 45 15.11 1.33 5.20
C LEU A 45 14.21 1.20 3.96
N ILE A 46 14.52 1.93 2.89
CA ILE A 46 13.81 1.88 1.60
C ILE A 46 14.28 0.65 0.81
N SER A 47 13.35 -0.23 0.45
CA SER A 47 13.63 -1.47 -0.31
C SER A 47 13.14 -1.41 -1.74
N THR A 48 12.02 -0.75 -2.01
CA THR A 48 11.42 -0.70 -3.36
C THR A 48 11.60 0.67 -3.99
N PRO A 49 12.01 0.74 -5.28
CA PRO A 49 12.05 2.00 -6.03
C PRO A 49 10.69 2.72 -6.02
N LEU A 50 10.68 4.00 -5.62
CA LEU A 50 9.45 4.79 -5.46
C LEU A 50 8.67 4.94 -6.77
N VAL A 51 9.37 5.05 -7.90
CA VAL A 51 8.76 5.20 -9.23
C VAL A 51 7.85 4.01 -9.56
N ILE A 52 8.38 2.78 -9.44
CA ILE A 52 7.63 1.55 -9.69
C ILE A 52 6.44 1.45 -8.71
N GLN A 53 6.63 1.86 -7.46
CA GLN A 53 5.56 1.87 -6.47
C GLN A 53 4.39 2.76 -6.88
N PHE A 54 4.65 4.01 -7.29
CA PHE A 54 3.57 4.91 -7.70
C PHE A 54 2.87 4.40 -8.95
N ILE A 55 3.61 3.90 -9.93
CA ILE A 55 3.04 3.32 -11.16
C ILE A 55 2.11 2.16 -10.81
N MET A 56 2.57 1.20 -10.01
CA MET A 56 1.75 0.05 -9.61
C MET A 56 0.52 0.47 -8.80
N MET A 57 0.65 1.49 -7.94
CA MET A 57 -0.48 2.02 -7.17
C MET A 57 -1.56 2.60 -8.08
N PHE A 58 -1.17 3.37 -9.10
CA PHE A 58 -2.12 3.91 -10.08
C PHE A 58 -2.72 2.83 -10.97
N ILE A 59 -1.94 1.84 -11.42
CA ILE A 59 -2.44 0.72 -12.23
C ILE A 59 -3.50 -0.05 -11.44
N PHE A 60 -3.22 -0.45 -10.20
CA PHE A 60 -4.18 -1.21 -9.40
C PHE A 60 -5.42 -0.42 -9.02
N SER A 61 -5.25 0.86 -8.69
CA SER A 61 -6.40 1.73 -8.38
C SER A 61 -7.25 1.98 -9.64
N GLY A 62 -6.61 2.21 -10.79
CA GLY A 62 -7.28 2.36 -12.08
C GLY A 62 -8.02 1.09 -12.51
N TYR A 63 -7.44 -0.09 -12.29
CA TYR A 63 -8.10 -1.37 -12.55
C TYR A 63 -9.40 -1.52 -11.74
N ILE A 64 -9.36 -1.22 -10.44
CA ILE A 64 -10.56 -1.24 -9.59
C ILE A 64 -11.63 -0.27 -10.09
N PHE A 65 -11.22 0.93 -10.50
CA PHE A 65 -12.15 1.93 -11.05
C PHE A 65 -12.82 1.46 -12.34
N LEU A 66 -12.10 0.79 -13.24
CA LEU A 66 -12.66 0.24 -14.47
C LEU A 66 -13.63 -0.91 -14.19
N ILE A 67 -13.34 -1.78 -13.22
CA ILE A 67 -14.24 -2.86 -12.82
C ILE A 67 -15.52 -2.32 -12.19
N GLU A 68 -15.42 -1.28 -11.35
CA GLU A 68 -16.59 -0.71 -10.70
C GLU A 68 -17.55 -0.02 -11.69
N LYS A 69 -17.04 0.48 -12.81
CA LYS A 69 -17.84 1.13 -13.86
C LYS A 69 -18.45 0.15 -14.87
N LYS A 70 -18.05 -1.11 -14.85
CA LYS A 70 -18.51 -2.13 -15.80
C LYS A 70 -19.66 -2.93 -15.19
#